data_AF-A9UVH9-F1
#
_entry.id   AF-A9UVH9-F1
#
_cell.length_a   1.000
_cell.length_b   1.000
_cell.length_c   1.000
_cell.angle_alpha   90.00
_cell.angle_beta   90.00
_cell.angle_gamma   90.00
#
_symmetry.space_group_name_H-M   'P 1'
#
loop_
_entity.id
_entity.type
_entity.pdbx_description
1 polymer ?
#
loop_
_entity_poly.entity_id
_entity_poly.type
_entity_poly.pdbx_seq_one_letter_code
_entity_poly.pdbx_strand_id
1 'polypeptide(L)'
;MASKGRHVAGVDGRDSAFRMNIDDRYKQIKAKKDLLEKLYYVNTLFYLCTAAVAFVTYQELGYPHMNWLIFLGALLPLLGRYASGRNHVLTMSAFSFASSCALAYILYAGIGRVLTVASINGYTDYLIAVIALGIYGVCGHAMYALTARQLVSLMDVRKNKATKQ
;
A
#
# COMPACT_ATOMS: atom_id res chain seq x y z
N MET A 1 -32.07 -21.28 -30.20
CA MET A 1 -31.25 -21.98 -31.23
C MET A 1 -29.93 -21.26 -31.34
N ALA A 2 -28.87 -21.81 -30.73
CA ALA A 2 -27.54 -21.23 -30.74
C ALA A 2 -26.84 -21.53 -32.07
N SER A 3 -26.51 -20.50 -32.83
CA SER A 3 -25.65 -20.59 -34.01
C SER A 3 -24.23 -20.97 -33.55
N LYS A 4 -23.86 -22.23 -33.79
CA LYS A 4 -22.48 -22.74 -33.70
C LYS A 4 -21.63 -22.07 -34.78
N GLY A 5 -21.14 -20.87 -34.49
CA GLY A 5 -20.01 -20.28 -35.19
C GLY A 5 -18.74 -21.05 -34.82
N ARG A 6 -18.26 -21.89 -35.72
CA ARG A 6 -16.91 -22.49 -35.66
C ARG A 6 -15.89 -21.35 -35.69
N HIS A 7 -15.35 -20.98 -34.53
CA HIS A 7 -14.08 -20.28 -34.51
C HIS A 7 -12.99 -21.29 -34.91
N VAL A 8 -12.51 -21.13 -36.13
CA VAL A 8 -11.27 -21.73 -36.62
C VAL A 8 -10.19 -21.37 -35.62
N ALA A 9 -9.58 -22.38 -34.99
CA ALA A 9 -8.42 -22.21 -34.14
C ALA A 9 -7.30 -21.59 -34.99
N GLY A 10 -6.86 -20.39 -34.62
CA GLY A 10 -5.80 -19.65 -35.31
C GLY A 10 -4.51 -20.47 -35.37
N VAL A 11 -3.98 -20.61 -36.58
CA VAL A 11 -2.74 -21.32 -36.93
C VAL A 11 -1.49 -20.43 -36.77
N ASP A 12 -1.62 -19.21 -36.23
CA ASP A 12 -0.51 -18.27 -36.17
C ASP A 12 0.05 -18.16 -34.75
N GLY A 13 1.37 -18.33 -34.58
CA GLY A 13 2.10 -18.14 -33.32
C GLY A 13 1.95 -16.75 -32.66
N ARG A 14 1.18 -15.85 -33.27
CA ARG A 14 0.74 -14.58 -32.66
C ARG A 14 -0.36 -14.79 -31.62
N ASP A 15 -1.24 -15.77 -31.79
CA ASP A 15 -2.31 -16.09 -30.84
C ASP A 15 -1.74 -16.76 -29.57
N SER A 16 -0.74 -17.62 -29.72
CA SER A 16 -0.03 -18.22 -28.59
C SER A 16 0.78 -17.18 -27.82
N ALA A 17 1.51 -16.29 -28.52
CA ALA A 17 2.25 -15.20 -27.89
C ALA A 17 1.33 -14.19 -27.17
N PHE A 18 0.15 -13.91 -27.73
CA PHE A 18 -0.85 -13.05 -27.10
C PHE A 18 -1.46 -13.68 -25.84
N ARG A 19 -1.81 -14.97 -25.90
CA ARG A 19 -2.31 -15.73 -24.73
C ARG A 19 -1.26 -15.83 -23.62
N MET A 20 -0.01 -16.14 -23.95
CA MET A 20 1.09 -16.16 -22.99
C MET A 20 1.28 -14.81 -22.28
N ASN A 21 1.20 -13.70 -23.02
CA ASN A 21 1.33 -12.35 -22.44
C ASN A 21 0.18 -12.03 -21.46
N ILE A 22 -1.04 -12.48 -21.78
CA ILE A 22 -2.20 -12.34 -20.90
C ILE A 22 -2.03 -13.17 -19.62
N ASP A 23 -1.60 -14.43 -19.75
CA ASP A 23 -1.40 -15.32 -18.60
C ASP A 23 -0.29 -14.80 -17.66
N ASP A 24 0.82 -14.33 -18.23
CA ASP A 24 1.90 -13.73 -17.44
C ASP A 24 1.46 -12.44 -16.74
N ARG A 25 0.61 -11.63 -17.38
CA ARG A 25 -0.01 -10.47 -16.72
C ARG A 25 -0.90 -10.87 -15.56
N TYR A 26 -1.75 -11.89 -15.72
CA TYR A 26 -2.58 -12.36 -14.61
C TYR A 26 -1.75 -12.90 -13.45
N LYS A 27 -0.65 -13.62 -13.74
CA LYS A 27 0.31 -14.06 -12.71
C LYS A 27 0.93 -12.87 -11.98
N GLN A 28 1.36 -11.84 -12.71
CA GLN A 28 1.92 -10.62 -12.10
C GLN A 28 0.90 -9.87 -11.24
N ILE A 29 -0.34 -9.71 -11.72
CA ILE A 29 -1.43 -9.10 -10.97
C ILE A 29 -1.66 -9.88 -9.67
N LYS A 30 -1.78 -11.21 -9.75
CA LYS A 30 -1.96 -12.07 -8.57
C LYS A 30 -0.82 -11.91 -7.58
N ALA A 31 0.43 -12.01 -8.04
CA ALA A 31 1.60 -11.86 -7.19
C ALA A 31 1.64 -10.49 -6.47
N LYS A 32 1.25 -9.41 -7.17
CA LYS A 32 1.17 -8.07 -6.57
C LYS A 32 0.03 -7.95 -5.56
N LYS A 33 -1.12 -8.58 -5.80
CA LYS A 33 -2.21 -8.64 -4.82
C LYS A 33 -1.80 -9.41 -3.57
N ASP A 34 -1.14 -10.56 -3.73
CA ASP A 34 -0.66 -11.38 -2.60
C ASP A 34 0.39 -10.62 -1.77
N LEU A 35 1.29 -9.89 -2.43
CA LEU A 35 2.24 -8.99 -1.75
C LEU A 35 1.50 -7.88 -1.00
N LEU A 36 0.53 -7.23 -1.64
CA LEU A 36 -0.25 -6.16 -1.03
C LEU A 36 -1.04 -6.66 0.18
N GLU A 37 -1.53 -7.89 0.13
CA GLU A 37 -2.19 -8.54 1.27
C GLU A 37 -1.24 -8.75 2.47
N LYS A 38 -0.02 -9.23 2.21
CA LYS A 38 1.01 -9.34 3.27
C LYS A 38 1.31 -7.97 3.88
N LEU A 39 1.44 -6.94 3.04
CA LEU A 39 1.67 -5.58 3.51
C LEU A 39 0.49 -5.06 4.35
N TYR A 40 -0.76 -5.49 4.09
CA TYR A 40 -1.92 -5.16 4.95
C TYR A 40 -1.71 -5.59 6.39
N TYR A 41 -1.21 -6.81 6.62
CA TYR A 41 -0.94 -7.29 7.97
C TYR A 41 0.21 -6.52 8.64
N VAL A 42 1.31 -6.29 7.90
CA VAL A 42 2.48 -5.53 8.37
C VAL A 42 2.07 -4.12 8.82
N ASN A 43 1.33 -3.39 7.98
CA ASN A 43 0.94 -2.03 8.32
C ASN A 43 -0.18 -1.97 9.37
N THR A 44 -1.02 -3.00 9.48
CA THR A 44 -1.98 -3.11 10.59
C THR A 44 -1.23 -3.24 11.91
N LEU A 45 -0.18 -4.06 11.97
CA LEU A 45 0.66 -4.19 13.15
C LEU A 45 1.35 -2.85 13.50
N PHE A 46 1.85 -2.12 12.50
CA PHE A 46 2.39 -0.76 12.70
C PHE A 46 1.38 0.15 13.42
N TYR A 47 0.13 0.20 12.93
CA TYR A 47 -0.90 1.06 13.51
C TYR A 47 -1.33 0.60 14.91
N LEU A 48 -1.38 -0.71 15.17
CA LEU A 48 -1.65 -1.25 16.51
C LEU A 48 -0.55 -0.86 17.50
N CYS A 49 0.73 -1.05 17.12
CA CYS A 49 1.86 -0.64 17.97
C CYS A 49 1.87 0.88 18.20
N THR A 50 1.62 1.68 17.16
CA THR A 50 1.58 3.14 17.26
C THR A 50 0.42 3.62 18.13
N ALA A 51 -0.74 2.97 18.05
CA ALA A 51 -1.89 3.25 18.90
C ALA A 51 -1.61 2.89 20.36
N ALA A 52 -0.97 1.74 20.64
CA ALA A 52 -0.56 1.35 21.98
C ALA A 52 0.43 2.35 22.59
N VAL A 53 1.46 2.75 21.84
CA VAL A 53 2.43 3.77 22.26
C VAL A 53 1.74 5.11 22.52
N ALA A 54 0.82 5.52 21.64
CA ALA A 54 0.05 6.75 21.79
C ALA A 54 -0.85 6.71 23.04
N PHE A 55 -1.44 5.56 23.36
CA PHE A 55 -2.28 5.37 24.54
C PHE A 55 -1.47 5.45 25.83
N VAL A 56 -0.33 4.75 25.91
CA VAL A 56 0.56 4.79 27.08
C VAL A 56 1.08 6.22 27.30
N THR A 57 1.55 6.88 26.23
CA THR A 57 2.01 8.28 26.35
C THR A 57 0.89 9.25 26.72
N TYR A 58 -0.36 9.00 26.31
CA TYR A 58 -1.50 9.80 26.75
C TYR A 58 -1.78 9.64 28.26
N GLN A 59 -1.78 8.39 28.75
CA GLN A 59 -2.04 8.09 30.16
C GLN A 59 -0.94 8.59 31.09
N GLU A 60 0.33 8.39 30.75
CA GLU A 60 1.45 8.69 31.64
C GLU A 60 1.93 10.14 31.57
N LEU A 61 1.89 10.76 30.39
CA LEU A 61 2.47 12.10 30.17
C LEU A 61 1.42 13.21 30.07
N GLY A 62 0.13 12.87 30.18
CA GLY A 62 -0.96 13.85 30.17
C GLY A 62 -1.06 14.67 28.89
N TYR A 63 -0.54 14.17 27.77
CA TYR A 63 -0.61 14.88 26.49
C TYR A 63 -2.08 15.15 26.12
N PRO A 64 -2.49 16.40 25.87
CA PRO A 64 -3.90 16.74 25.73
C PRO A 64 -4.56 16.20 24.45
N HIS A 65 -3.77 15.71 23.49
CA HIS A 65 -4.27 15.36 22.15
C HIS A 65 -3.75 14.02 21.64
N MET A 66 -4.65 13.05 21.53
CA MET A 66 -4.41 11.81 20.80
C MET A 66 -4.44 12.11 19.30
N ASN A 67 -3.40 11.69 18.58
CA ASN A 67 -3.32 11.93 17.14
C ASN A 67 -4.26 10.99 16.37
N TRP A 68 -5.48 11.48 16.10
CA TRP A 68 -6.54 10.72 15.44
C TRP A 68 -6.18 10.24 14.02
N LEU A 69 -5.17 10.85 13.37
CA LEU A 69 -4.68 10.44 12.06
C LEU A 69 -4.08 9.02 12.06
N ILE A 70 -3.65 8.51 13.21
CA ILE A 70 -3.21 7.12 13.37
C ILE A 70 -4.37 6.16 13.05
N PHE A 71 -5.58 6.48 13.53
CA PHE A 71 -6.78 5.66 13.30
C PHE A 71 -7.28 5.81 11.86
N LEU A 72 -7.18 7.01 11.28
CA LEU A 72 -7.49 7.22 9.87
C LEU A 72 -6.55 6.39 8.97
N GLY A 73 -5.27 6.32 9.34
CA GLY A 73 -4.27 5.48 8.69
C GLY A 73 -4.59 3.98 8.78
N ALA A 74 -5.13 3.52 9.91
CA ALA A 74 -5.54 2.12 10.10
C ALA A 74 -6.72 1.70 9.19
N LEU A 75 -7.50 2.66 8.66
CA LEU A 75 -8.56 2.39 7.68
C LEU A 75 -8.03 2.25 6.24
N LEU A 76 -6.84 2.77 5.96
CA LEU A 76 -6.25 2.76 4.62
C LEU A 76 -6.07 1.35 4.03
N PRO A 77 -5.64 0.31 4.79
CA PRO A 77 -5.61 -1.07 4.31
C PRO A 77 -6.97 -1.61 3.85
N LEU A 78 -8.08 -1.18 4.46
CA LEU A 78 -9.43 -1.61 4.08
C LEU A 78 -9.79 -1.10 2.69
N LEU A 79 -9.47 0.17 2.41
CA LEU A 79 -9.65 0.77 1.09
C LEU A 79 -8.83 0.02 0.02
N GLY A 80 -7.57 -0.31 0.36
CA GLY A 80 -6.70 -1.10 -0.49
C GLY A 80 -7.28 -2.49 -0.78
N ARG A 81 -7.73 -3.21 0.25
CA ARG A 81 -8.34 -4.56 0.11
C ARG A 81 -9.55 -4.52 -0.80
N TYR A 82 -10.44 -3.55 -0.60
CA TYR A 82 -11.62 -3.36 -1.43
C TYR A 82 -11.24 -3.12 -2.90
N ALA A 83 -10.30 -2.20 -3.15
CA ALA A 83 -9.83 -1.88 -4.49
C ALA A 83 -9.18 -3.08 -5.19
N SER A 84 -8.37 -3.83 -4.46
CA SER A 84 -7.67 -5.02 -4.95
C SER A 84 -8.64 -6.15 -5.30
N GLY A 85 -9.62 -6.42 -4.44
CA GLY A 85 -10.63 -7.46 -4.66
C GLY A 85 -11.48 -7.20 -5.90
N ARG A 86 -11.86 -5.94 -6.15
CA ARG A 86 -12.72 -5.54 -7.28
C ARG A 86 -11.95 -5.18 -8.55
N ASN A 87 -10.61 -5.21 -8.55
CA ASN A 87 -9.76 -4.67 -9.63
C ASN A 87 -10.12 -3.21 -10.00
N HIS A 88 -10.53 -2.40 -9.02
CA HIS A 88 -11.00 -1.04 -9.27
C HIS A 88 -9.83 -0.08 -9.38
N VAL A 89 -9.39 0.21 -10.61
CA VAL A 89 -8.18 0.99 -10.92
C VAL A 89 -8.19 2.36 -10.23
N LEU A 90 -9.31 3.09 -10.29
CA LEU A 90 -9.41 4.42 -9.68
C LEU A 90 -9.24 4.38 -8.16
N THR A 91 -9.83 3.40 -7.48
CA THR A 91 -9.71 3.27 -6.03
C THR A 91 -8.30 2.81 -5.64
N MET A 92 -7.65 1.98 -6.47
CA MET A 92 -6.26 1.59 -6.23
C MET A 92 -5.30 2.78 -6.42
N SER A 93 -5.56 3.66 -7.38
CA SER A 93 -4.84 4.94 -7.53
C SER A 93 -5.04 5.85 -6.33
N ALA A 94 -6.29 6.00 -5.85
CA ALA A 94 -6.59 6.77 -4.64
C ALA A 94 -5.89 6.19 -3.41
N PHE A 95 -5.87 4.86 -3.24
CA PHE A 95 -5.14 4.17 -2.19
C PHE A 95 -3.63 4.45 -2.27
N SER A 96 -3.03 4.41 -3.46
CA SER A 96 -1.61 4.72 -3.65
C SER A 96 -1.28 6.18 -3.29
N PHE A 97 -2.13 7.12 -3.69
CA PHE A 97 -1.99 8.52 -3.35
C PHE A 97 -2.09 8.74 -1.84
N ALA A 98 -3.14 8.23 -1.21
CA ALA A 98 -3.32 8.32 0.24
C ALA A 98 -2.18 7.65 1.01
N SER A 99 -1.64 6.52 0.51
CA SER A 99 -0.43 5.88 1.09
C SER A 99 0.80 6.78 0.98
N SER A 100 0.93 7.53 -0.12
CA SER A 100 2.03 8.50 -0.31
C SER A 100 1.89 9.72 0.62
N CYS A 101 0.66 10.20 0.84
CA CYS A 101 0.39 11.26 1.81
C CYS A 101 0.68 10.80 3.25
N ALA A 102 0.26 9.58 3.60
CA ALA A 102 0.56 8.99 4.90
C ALA A 102 2.06 8.82 5.12
N LEU A 103 2.81 8.39 4.10
CA LEU A 103 4.28 8.35 4.13
C LEU A 103 4.89 9.72 4.46
N ALA A 104 4.48 10.77 3.73
CA ALA A 104 4.98 12.12 3.95
C ALA A 104 4.65 12.63 5.37
N TYR A 105 3.45 12.32 5.86
CA TYR A 105 3.04 12.64 7.21
C TYR A 105 3.88 11.92 8.26
N ILE A 106 4.12 10.61 8.10
CA ILE A 106 4.94 9.81 9.03
C ILE A 106 6.38 10.34 9.05
N LEU A 107 6.94 10.72 7.91
CA LEU A 107 8.27 11.35 7.85
C LEU A 107 8.29 12.66 8.64
N TYR A 108 7.35 13.56 8.36
CA TYR A 108 7.27 14.84 9.05
C TYR A 108 7.07 14.69 10.57
N ALA A 109 6.05 13.96 10.98
CA ALA A 109 5.71 13.74 12.39
C ALA A 109 6.78 12.90 13.11
N GLY A 110 7.36 11.92 12.43
CA GLY A 110 8.42 11.07 12.95
C GLY A 110 9.71 11.85 13.22
N ILE A 111 10.17 12.67 12.26
CA ILE A 111 11.35 13.53 12.45
C ILE A 111 11.10 14.50 13.61
N GLY A 112 9.95 15.17 13.63
CA GLY A 112 9.59 16.09 14.71
C GLY A 112 9.63 15.38 16.08
N ARG A 113 9.06 14.18 16.17
CA ARG A 113 9.02 13.42 17.43
C ARG A 113 10.39 12.91 17.87
N VAL A 114 11.23 12.47 16.93
CA VAL A 114 12.63 12.08 17.21
C VAL A 114 13.40 13.27 17.77
N LEU A 115 13.29 14.44 17.15
CA LEU A 115 13.96 15.67 17.63
C LEU A 115 13.47 16.08 19.02
N THR A 116 12.16 16.04 19.26
CA THR A 116 11.59 16.34 20.59
C THR A 116 12.09 15.37 21.65
N VAL A 117 12.05 14.07 21.40
CA VAL A 117 12.50 13.07 22.39
C VAL A 117 14.00 13.19 22.65
N ALA A 118 14.80 13.37 21.61
CA ALA A 118 16.24 13.59 21.76
C ALA A 118 16.56 14.86 22.57
N SER A 119 15.80 15.94 22.39
CA SER A 119 16.00 17.19 23.13
C SER A 119 15.61 17.12 24.61
N ILE A 120 14.60 16.31 24.95
CA ILE A 120 14.07 16.22 26.31
C ILE A 120 14.81 15.14 27.13
N ASN A 121 14.99 13.96 26.54
CA ASN A 121 15.46 12.77 27.26
C ASN A 121 16.86 12.32 26.82
N GLY A 122 17.47 12.95 25.81
CA GLY A 122 18.72 12.49 25.21
C GLY A 122 18.57 11.19 24.40
N TYR A 123 19.70 10.56 24.10
CA TYR A 123 19.73 9.27 23.40
C TYR A 123 19.39 8.14 24.37
N THR A 124 18.18 7.59 24.22
CA THR A 124 17.62 6.55 25.09
C THR A 124 17.10 5.37 24.26
N ASP A 125 16.89 4.21 24.89
CA ASP A 125 16.25 3.06 24.25
C ASP A 125 14.86 3.40 23.70
N TYR A 126 14.15 4.32 24.35
CA TYR A 126 12.89 4.86 23.88
C TYR A 126 13.04 5.63 22.55
N LEU A 127 14.09 6.44 22.40
CA LEU A 127 14.39 7.13 21.14
C LEU A 127 14.66 6.12 20.02
N ILE A 128 15.41 5.04 20.30
CA ILE A 128 15.67 3.96 19.34
C ILE A 128 14.36 3.29 18.92
N ALA A 129 13.46 3.01 19.85
CA ALA A 129 12.15 2.42 19.57
C ALA A 129 11.29 3.35 18.69
N VAL A 130 11.28 4.66 18.95
CA VAL A 130 10.56 5.66 18.13
C VAL A 130 11.12 5.71 16.71
N ILE A 131 12.44 5.69 16.56
CA ILE A 131 13.10 5.66 15.24
C ILE A 131 12.76 4.37 14.49
N ALA A 132 12.87 3.21 15.15
CA ALA A 132 12.58 1.92 14.55
C ALA A 132 11.12 1.83 14.08
N LEU A 133 10.18 2.31 14.90
CA LEU A 133 8.76 2.38 14.55
C LEU A 133 8.52 3.33 13.36
N GLY A 134 9.20 4.49 13.34
CA GLY A 134 9.17 5.43 12.22
C GLY A 134 9.66 4.82 10.92
N ILE A 135 10.82 4.15 10.93
CA ILE A 135 11.38 3.45 9.76
C ILE A 135 10.41 2.38 9.27
N TYR A 136 9.84 1.58 10.19
CA TYR A 136 8.87 0.55 9.84
C TYR A 136 7.64 1.13 9.12
N GLY A 137 7.07 2.22 9.64
CA GLY A 137 5.95 2.93 9.00
C GLY A 137 6.32 3.50 7.63
N VAL A 138 7.49 4.13 7.51
CA VAL A 138 8.00 4.68 6.23
C VAL A 138 8.15 3.58 5.19
N CYS A 139 8.83 2.49 5.53
CA CYS A 139 9.02 1.36 4.64
C CYS A 139 7.69 0.71 4.24
N GLY A 140 6.77 0.50 5.19
CA GLY A 140 5.45 -0.06 4.95
C GLY A 140 4.65 0.76 3.94
N HIS A 141 4.54 2.07 4.16
CA HIS A 141 3.81 2.97 3.27
C HIS A 141 4.48 3.18 1.90
N ALA A 142 5.82 3.18 1.85
CA ALA A 142 6.53 3.19 0.57
C ALA A 142 6.21 1.93 -0.25
N MET A 143 6.23 0.76 0.38
CA MET A 143 5.90 -0.51 -0.27
C MET A 143 4.43 -0.56 -0.72
N TYR A 144 3.48 -0.02 0.05
CA TYR A 144 2.10 0.17 -0.40
C TYR A 144 1.99 1.04 -1.64
N ALA A 145 2.56 2.24 -1.59
CA ALA A 145 2.46 3.20 -2.68
C ALA A 145 3.03 2.60 -3.97
N LEU A 146 4.21 1.98 -3.90
CA LEU A 146 4.87 1.34 -5.03
C LEU A 146 4.08 0.15 -5.58
N THR A 147 3.67 -0.77 -4.70
CA THR A 147 2.93 -1.98 -5.11
C THR A 147 1.58 -1.62 -5.74
N ALA A 148 0.87 -0.64 -5.17
CA ALA A 148 -0.39 -0.15 -5.72
C ALA A 148 -0.22 0.54 -7.08
N ARG A 149 0.84 1.35 -7.29
CA ARG A 149 1.15 1.94 -8.61
C ARG A 149 1.43 0.87 -9.66
N GLN A 150 2.22 -0.13 -9.30
CA GLN A 150 2.53 -1.25 -10.19
C GLN A 150 1.25 -2.02 -10.55
N LEU A 151 0.38 -2.27 -9.58
CA LEU A 151 -0.89 -2.94 -9.81
C LEU A 151 -1.81 -2.11 -10.72
N VAL A 152 -1.92 -0.80 -10.51
CA VAL A 152 -2.65 0.12 -11.41
C VAL A 152 -2.11 0.03 -12.84
N SER A 153 -0.79 0.05 -13.02
CA SER A 153 -0.17 -0.06 -14.34
C SER A 153 -0.45 -1.39 -15.04
N LEU A 154 -0.57 -2.49 -14.28
CA LEU A 154 -0.90 -3.82 -14.82
C LEU A 154 -2.38 -3.93 -15.18
N MET A 155 -3.26 -3.30 -14.38
CA MET A 155 -4.72 -3.32 -14.58
C MET A 155 -5.20 -2.34 -15.66
N ASP A 156 -4.49 -1.24 -15.90
CA ASP A 156 -4.87 -0.25 -16.91
C ASP A 156 -4.49 -0.72 -18.33
N VAL A 157 -5.48 -1.32 -19.01
CA VAL A 157 -5.36 -1.81 -20.40
C VAL A 157 -5.22 -0.65 -21.39
N ARG A 158 -5.68 0.57 -21.07
CA ARG A 158 -5.75 1.69 -22.03
C ARG A 158 -4.40 2.32 -22.32
N LYS A 159 -3.53 2.49 -21.31
CA LYS A 159 -2.16 3.03 -21.50
C LYS A 159 -1.29 2.22 -22.46
N ASN A 160 -1.55 0.92 -22.60
CA ASN A 160 -0.74 0.03 -23.44
C ASN A 160 -1.19 -0.08 -24.91
N LYS A 161 -2.39 0.41 -25.27
CA LYS A 161 -2.79 0.52 -26.68
C LYS A 161 -2.19 1.76 -27.34
N ALA A 162 -2.03 2.86 -26.59
CA ALA A 162 -1.48 4.11 -27.09
C ALA A 162 0.05 4.08 -27.36
N THR A 163 0.79 3.12 -26.78
CA THR A 163 2.23 2.93 -27.05
C THR A 163 2.49 1.95 -28.20
N LYS A 164 1.44 1.36 -28.78
CA LYS A 164 1.52 0.42 -29.90
C LYS A 164 0.80 0.93 -31.17
N GLN A 165 0.39 2.20 -31.17
CA GLN A 165 -0.02 2.96 -32.36
C GLN A 165 1.04 4.03 -32.61
#